data_AF-A0A8H4KSV5-F1
#
_entry.id   AF-A0A8H4KSV5-F1
#
_cell.length_a   1.000
_cell.length_b   1.000
_cell.length_c   1.000
_cell.angle_alpha   90.00
_cell.angle_beta   90.00
_cell.angle_gamma   90.00
#
_symmetry.space_group_name_H-M   'P 1'
#
loop_
_entity.id
_entity.type
_entity.pdbx_description
1 polymer ?
#
loop_
_entity_poly.entity_id
_entity_poly.type
_entity_poly.pdbx_seq_one_letter_code
_entity_poly.pdbx_strand_id
1 'polypeptide(L)'
;MSDILDSYQPTLERSISGDLFIRGSQAQSTPLLTATVAQLQQIVVPGVFDTTTVTTCQNSITSVINWIENTIGTTPEPDSRLAMTWCLSVSLEFLDLIRQRQPIALGILAHYCVVLYQDGKSTWYMRNLGKPILEDISNNMEP
;
A
#
# COMPACT_ATOMS: atom_id res chain seq x y z
N MET A 1 -19.54 10.15 -13.18
CA MET A 1 -19.90 10.22 -11.74
C MET A 1 -19.58 11.60 -11.13
N SER A 2 -18.66 12.38 -11.71
CA SER A 2 -18.39 13.79 -11.33
C SER A 2 -19.62 14.70 -11.54
N ASP A 3 -20.25 14.63 -12.72
CA ASP A 3 -21.27 15.62 -13.13
C ASP A 3 -22.50 15.68 -12.23
N ILE A 4 -22.89 14.54 -11.64
CA ILE A 4 -24.00 14.48 -10.69
C ILE A 4 -23.60 15.20 -9.40
N LEU A 5 -22.45 14.87 -8.82
CA LEU A 5 -21.97 15.53 -7.60
C LEU A 5 -21.75 17.03 -7.83
N ASP A 6 -21.20 17.41 -8.98
CA ASP A 6 -20.95 18.80 -9.36
C ASP A 6 -22.27 19.59 -9.49
N SER A 7 -23.34 18.98 -10.01
CA SER A 7 -24.66 19.62 -10.13
C SER A 7 -25.37 19.86 -8.79
N TYR A 8 -25.08 19.05 -7.77
CA TYR A 8 -25.67 19.15 -6.43
C TYR A 8 -24.76 19.80 -5.39
N GLN A 9 -23.49 20.10 -5.74
CA GLN A 9 -22.50 20.80 -4.93
C GLN A 9 -23.08 22.00 -4.12
N PRO A 10 -23.80 22.98 -4.71
CA PRO A 10 -24.33 24.11 -3.95
C PRO A 10 -25.47 23.75 -2.99
N THR A 11 -26.13 22.61 -3.20
CA THR A 11 -27.17 22.09 -2.30
C THR A 11 -26.55 21.30 -1.15
N LEU A 12 -25.48 20.55 -1.43
CA LEU A 12 -24.71 19.78 -0.46
C LEU A 12 -24.00 20.69 0.54
N GLU A 13 -23.36 21.77 0.06
CA GLU A 13 -22.67 22.76 0.91
C GLU A 13 -23.59 23.49 1.90
N ARG A 14 -24.90 23.60 1.59
CA ARG A 14 -25.90 24.20 2.50
C ARG A 14 -26.55 23.20 3.45
N SER A 15 -26.26 21.91 3.29
CA SER A 15 -26.87 20.86 4.09
C SER A 15 -26.17 20.71 5.44
N ILE A 16 -26.85 20.09 6.41
CA ILE A 16 -26.28 19.66 7.70
C ILE A 16 -25.05 18.74 7.54
N SER A 17 -24.94 18.09 6.37
CA SER A 17 -23.85 17.19 6.02
C SER A 17 -22.84 17.82 5.06
N GLY A 18 -22.91 19.13 4.80
CA GLY A 18 -22.04 19.80 3.82
C GLY A 18 -20.55 19.58 4.09
N ASP A 19 -20.18 19.55 5.37
CA ASP A 19 -18.82 19.25 5.81
C ASP A 19 -18.35 17.82 5.47
N LEU A 20 -19.27 16.87 5.29
CA LEU A 20 -18.96 15.49 4.87
C LEU A 20 -18.69 15.37 3.36
N PHE A 21 -19.09 16.37 2.57
CA PHE A 21 -18.91 16.40 1.11
C PHE A 21 -17.79 17.35 0.66
N ILE A 22 -16.97 17.85 1.58
CA ILE A 22 -15.78 18.64 1.24
C ILE A 22 -14.84 17.77 0.41
N ARG A 23 -14.56 18.22 -0.82
CA ARG A 23 -13.57 17.59 -1.70
C ARG A 23 -12.19 17.83 -1.08
N GLY A 24 -11.54 16.77 -0.60
CA GLY A 24 -10.19 16.86 -0.08
C GLY A 24 -9.23 17.47 -1.11
N SER A 25 -8.37 18.38 -0.66
CA SER A 25 -7.25 18.94 -1.44
C SER A 25 -6.41 17.82 -2.06
N GLN A 26 -5.78 18.06 -3.21
CA GLN A 26 -4.77 17.13 -3.73
C GLN A 26 -3.64 16.92 -2.70
N ALA A 27 -3.08 15.71 -2.70
CA ALA A 27 -2.27 15.12 -1.64
C ALA A 27 -1.21 16.04 -1.05
N GLN A 28 -1.07 15.95 0.27
CA GLN A 28 0.16 16.35 0.95
C GLN A 28 1.31 15.44 0.49
N SER A 29 2.53 15.99 0.47
CA SER A 29 3.75 15.24 0.13
C SER A 29 3.85 13.94 0.94
N THR A 30 4.09 12.81 0.27
CA THR A 30 4.20 11.49 0.92
C THR A 30 5.59 10.90 0.78
N PRO A 31 6.57 11.43 1.55
CA PRO A 31 7.95 10.97 1.48
C PRO A 31 8.09 9.47 1.82
N LEU A 32 7.15 8.91 2.61
CA LEU A 32 7.08 7.49 2.92
C LEU A 32 6.82 6.64 1.67
N LEU A 33 5.81 6.98 0.89
CA LEU A 33 5.45 6.22 -0.31
C LEU A 33 6.50 6.37 -1.41
N THR A 34 7.06 7.58 -1.56
CA THR A 34 8.18 7.81 -2.48
C THR A 34 9.39 6.95 -2.09
N ALA A 35 9.75 6.89 -0.81
CA ALA A 35 10.83 6.03 -0.34
C ALA A 35 10.50 4.54 -0.53
N THR A 36 9.26 4.13 -0.30
CA THR A 36 8.80 2.75 -0.49
C THR A 36 8.92 2.32 -1.95
N VAL A 37 8.50 3.16 -2.91
CA VAL A 37 8.67 2.89 -4.35
C VAL A 37 10.15 2.77 -4.71
N ALA A 38 10.98 3.69 -4.25
CA ALA A 38 12.42 3.65 -4.53
C ALA A 38 13.08 2.36 -4.00
N GLN A 39 12.67 1.89 -2.81
CA GLN A 39 13.17 0.63 -2.24
C GLN A 39 12.67 -0.58 -3.02
N LEU A 40 11.38 -0.63 -3.38
CA LEU A 40 10.81 -1.72 -4.18
C LEU A 40 11.48 -1.84 -5.56
N GLN A 41 11.82 -0.72 -6.19
CA GLN A 41 12.55 -0.68 -7.46
C GLN A 41 13.98 -1.23 -7.36
N GLN A 42 14.59 -1.20 -6.18
CA GLN A 42 15.95 -1.69 -5.94
C GLN A 42 15.99 -3.20 -5.63
N ILE A 43 14.84 -3.85 -5.44
CA ILE A 43 14.78 -5.29 -5.18
C ILE A 43 15.16 -6.04 -6.47
N VAL A 44 16.40 -6.50 -6.51
CA VAL A 44 16.85 -7.46 -7.53
C VAL A 44 16.48 -8.85 -7.05
N VAL A 45 15.56 -9.51 -7.75
CA VAL A 45 15.25 -10.91 -7.50
C VAL A 45 16.46 -11.77 -7.87
N PRO A 46 17.10 -12.48 -6.93
CA PRO A 46 18.20 -13.38 -7.24
C PRO A 46 17.80 -14.47 -8.23
N GLY A 47 18.63 -14.77 -9.23
CA GLY A 47 18.39 -15.84 -10.21
C GLY A 47 18.48 -17.27 -9.64
N VAL A 48 18.59 -17.41 -8.32
CA VAL A 48 18.59 -18.69 -7.60
C VAL A 48 17.15 -19.23 -7.47
N PHE A 49 16.16 -18.36 -7.57
CA PHE A 49 14.74 -18.74 -7.53
C PHE A 49 14.27 -19.30 -8.88
N ASP A 50 13.24 -20.14 -8.84
CA ASP A 50 12.57 -20.65 -10.02
C ASP A 50 11.95 -19.51 -10.84
N THR A 51 11.93 -19.67 -12.16
CA THR A 51 11.42 -18.66 -13.11
C THR A 51 9.99 -18.21 -12.76
N THR A 52 9.16 -19.11 -12.22
CA THR A 52 7.80 -18.82 -11.78
C THR A 52 7.74 -17.91 -10.54
N THR A 53 8.56 -18.15 -9.52
CA THR A 53 8.68 -17.24 -8.36
C THR A 53 9.23 -15.88 -8.78
N VAL A 54 10.24 -15.84 -9.66
CA VAL A 54 10.84 -14.59 -10.14
C VAL A 54 9.80 -13.72 -10.83
N THR A 55 9.08 -14.28 -11.81
CA THR A 55 8.05 -13.57 -12.56
C THR A 55 6.88 -13.13 -11.66
N THR A 56 6.46 -13.98 -10.72
CA THR A 56 5.39 -13.64 -9.77
C THR A 56 5.79 -12.47 -8.86
N CYS A 57 7.03 -12.46 -8.35
CA CYS A 57 7.54 -11.37 -7.52
C CYS A 57 7.68 -10.06 -8.32
N GLN A 58 8.19 -10.12 -9.55
CA GLN A 58 8.30 -8.96 -10.44
C GLN A 58 6.93 -8.36 -10.79
N ASN A 59 5.96 -9.22 -11.10
CA ASN A 59 4.58 -8.79 -11.35
C ASN A 59 3.97 -8.13 -10.10
N SER A 60 4.18 -8.72 -8.92
CA SER A 60 3.72 -8.16 -7.64
C SER A 60 4.35 -6.79 -7.37
N ILE A 61 5.68 -6.65 -7.52
CA ILE A 61 6.39 -5.37 -7.36
C ILE A 61 5.81 -4.31 -8.32
N THR A 62 5.63 -4.66 -9.59
CA THR A 62 5.09 -3.75 -10.61
C THR A 62 3.66 -3.32 -10.27
N SER A 63 2.80 -4.25 -9.87
CA SER A 63 1.43 -3.95 -9.46
C SER A 63 1.39 -3.03 -8.23
N VAL A 64 2.25 -3.27 -7.24
CA VAL A 64 2.34 -2.43 -6.04
C VAL A 64 2.82 -1.02 -6.37
N ILE A 65 3.85 -0.86 -7.22
CA ILE A 65 4.33 0.45 -7.66
C ILE A 65 3.23 1.22 -8.37
N ASN A 66 2.58 0.60 -9.37
CA ASN A 66 1.47 1.21 -10.10
C ASN A 66 0.32 1.61 -9.16
N TRP A 67 0.03 0.79 -8.15
CA TRP A 67 -0.99 1.08 -7.15
C TRP A 67 -0.63 2.25 -6.25
N ILE A 68 0.64 2.36 -5.82
CA ILE A 68 1.15 3.48 -5.03
C ILE A 68 1.06 4.77 -5.82
N GLU A 69 1.54 4.77 -7.06
CA GLU A 69 1.52 5.95 -7.94
C GLU A 69 0.09 6.43 -8.21
N ASN A 70 -0.83 5.49 -8.52
CA ASN A 70 -2.24 5.81 -8.68
C ASN A 70 -2.85 6.36 -7.38
N THR A 71 -2.49 5.81 -6.21
CA THR A 71 -2.99 6.27 -4.92
C THR A 71 -2.50 7.69 -4.60
N ILE A 72 -1.23 8.01 -4.84
CA ILE A 72 -0.69 9.37 -4.70
C ILE A 72 -1.46 10.38 -5.57
N GLY A 73 -1.82 10.01 -6.80
CA GLY A 73 -2.53 10.88 -7.72
C GLY A 73 -4.04 11.03 -7.49
N THR A 74 -4.66 10.17 -6.68
CA THR A 74 -6.14 10.06 -6.60
C THR A 74 -6.74 10.36 -5.24
N THR A 75 -5.94 10.57 -4.19
CA THR A 75 -6.48 10.85 -2.84
C THR A 75 -5.65 11.88 -2.05
N PRO A 76 -6.29 12.69 -1.18
CA PRO A 76 -5.59 13.55 -0.21
C PRO A 76 -4.68 12.79 0.77
N GLU A 77 -5.05 11.56 1.12
CA GLU A 77 -4.42 10.74 2.18
C GLU A 77 -3.91 9.41 1.60
N PRO A 78 -2.85 9.44 0.78
CA PRO A 78 -2.43 8.26 0.06
C PRO A 78 -1.80 7.19 0.97
N ASP A 79 -1.18 7.58 2.09
CA ASP A 79 -0.60 6.65 3.07
C ASP A 79 -1.69 5.75 3.67
N SER A 80 -2.77 6.35 4.19
CA SER A 80 -3.89 5.63 4.78
C SER A 80 -4.67 4.83 3.75
N ARG A 81 -4.86 5.37 2.53
CA ARG A 81 -5.48 4.62 1.43
C ARG A 81 -4.66 3.39 1.07
N LEU A 82 -3.34 3.51 0.97
CA LEU A 82 -2.47 2.39 0.67
C LEU A 82 -2.51 1.34 1.79
N ALA A 83 -2.41 1.77 3.05
CA ALA A 83 -2.52 0.91 4.23
C ALA A 83 -3.83 0.11 4.27
N MET A 84 -4.93 0.65 3.74
CA MET A 84 -6.22 -0.04 3.67
C MET A 84 -6.38 -0.96 2.46
N THR A 85 -5.74 -0.64 1.34
CA THR A 85 -6.11 -1.22 0.03
C THR A 85 -5.04 -2.08 -0.62
N TRP A 86 -3.81 -2.10 -0.10
CA TRP A 86 -2.71 -2.84 -0.71
C TRP A 86 -3.04 -4.33 -0.89
N CYS A 87 -3.69 -4.98 0.08
CA CYS A 87 -4.07 -6.40 -0.01
C CYS A 87 -5.02 -6.71 -1.17
N LEU A 88 -5.72 -5.70 -1.71
CA LEU A 88 -6.60 -5.84 -2.86
C LEU A 88 -5.84 -5.86 -4.19
N SER A 89 -4.61 -5.35 -4.22
CA SER A 89 -3.75 -5.30 -5.41
C SER A 89 -2.85 -6.53 -5.61
N VAL A 90 -2.84 -7.43 -4.64
CA VAL A 90 -1.90 -8.56 -4.58
C VAL A 90 -2.51 -9.79 -5.26
N SER A 91 -1.71 -10.49 -6.07
CA SER A 91 -2.15 -11.72 -6.75
C SER A 91 -2.20 -12.93 -5.81
N LEU A 92 -3.01 -13.94 -6.14
CA LEU A 92 -3.11 -15.16 -5.33
C LEU A 92 -1.79 -15.94 -5.30
N GLU A 93 -1.08 -15.97 -6.42
CA GLU A 93 0.22 -16.63 -6.55
C GLU A 93 1.25 -16.00 -5.62
N PHE A 94 1.25 -14.67 -5.51
CA PHE A 94 2.13 -13.98 -4.58
C PHE A 94 1.76 -14.26 -3.11
N LEU A 95 0.45 -14.35 -2.79
CA LEU A 95 0.02 -14.77 -1.46
C LEU A 95 0.48 -16.20 -1.13
N ASP A 96 0.50 -17.10 -2.11
CA ASP A 96 1.03 -18.45 -1.93
C ASP A 96 2.54 -18.43 -1.65
N LEU A 97 3.31 -17.55 -2.30
CA LEU A 97 4.73 -17.37 -1.98
C LEU A 97 4.94 -16.85 -0.55
N ILE A 98 4.09 -15.93 -0.07
CA ILE A 98 4.10 -15.48 1.33
C ILE A 98 3.80 -16.66 2.28
N ARG A 99 2.78 -17.47 1.97
CA ARG A 99 2.40 -18.64 2.79
C ARG A 99 3.52 -19.68 2.85
N GLN A 100 4.24 -19.85 1.75
CA GLN A 100 5.43 -20.71 1.67
C GLN A 100 6.67 -20.09 2.33
N ARG A 101 6.54 -18.89 2.90
CA ARG A 101 7.63 -18.12 3.53
C ARG A 101 8.84 -17.91 2.59
N GLN A 102 8.57 -17.71 1.30
CA GLN A 102 9.63 -17.38 0.35
C GLN A 102 10.28 -16.06 0.75
N PRO A 103 11.62 -16.02 0.98
CA PRO A 103 12.29 -14.87 1.60
C PRO A 103 12.09 -13.58 0.81
N ILE A 104 12.01 -13.67 -0.52
CA ILE A 104 11.76 -12.52 -1.36
C ILE A 104 10.33 -11.97 -1.26
N ALA A 105 9.33 -12.85 -1.16
CA ALA A 105 7.94 -12.44 -0.99
C ALA A 105 7.73 -11.81 0.39
N LEU A 106 8.41 -12.34 1.42
CA LEU A 106 8.44 -11.74 2.76
C LEU A 106 9.15 -10.38 2.77
N GLY A 107 10.22 -10.20 2.00
CA GLY A 107 10.89 -8.90 1.84
C GLY A 107 9.95 -7.84 1.24
N ILE A 108 9.21 -8.19 0.18
CA ILE A 108 8.21 -7.30 -0.41
C ILE A 108 7.07 -7.00 0.60
N LEU A 109 6.60 -8.00 1.34
CA LEU A 109 5.60 -7.82 2.40
C LEU A 109 6.12 -6.93 3.54
N ALA A 110 7.40 -6.99 3.88
CA ALA A 110 8.01 -6.15 4.91
C ALA A 110 7.92 -4.66 4.55
N HIS A 111 8.14 -4.29 3.29
CA HIS A 111 7.95 -2.90 2.83
C HIS A 111 6.52 -2.41 3.05
N TYR A 112 5.52 -3.27 2.82
CA TYR A 112 4.14 -2.93 3.14
C TYR A 112 3.91 -2.77 4.65
N CYS A 113 4.50 -3.63 5.47
CA CYS A 113 4.39 -3.54 6.92
C CYS A 113 5.01 -2.25 7.49
N VAL A 114 6.04 -1.69 6.82
CA VAL A 114 6.58 -0.36 7.16
C VAL A 114 5.54 0.73 6.94
N VAL A 115 4.78 0.69 5.83
CA VAL A 115 3.68 1.62 5.58
C VAL A 115 2.61 1.50 6.66
N LEU A 116 2.16 0.28 6.97
CA LEU A 116 1.20 0.01 8.04
C LEU A 116 1.67 0.52 9.40
N TYR A 117 2.95 0.34 9.71
CA TYR A 117 3.53 0.80 10.97
C TYR A 117 3.54 2.32 11.08
N GLN A 118 3.87 3.03 9.99
CA GLN A 118 3.89 4.49 10.01
C GLN A 118 2.49 5.08 10.06
N ASP A 119 1.55 4.56 9.27
CA ASP A 119 0.15 5.01 9.32
C ASP A 119 -0.49 4.74 10.70
N GLY A 120 -0.23 3.58 11.29
CA GLY A 120 -0.72 3.20 12.62
C GLY A 120 -0.20 4.07 13.78
N LYS A 121 0.77 4.96 13.55
CA LYS A 121 1.17 5.98 14.55
C LYS A 121 0.16 7.11 14.64
N SER A 122 -0.43 7.52 13.52
CA SER A 122 -1.43 8.59 13.44
C SER A 122 -2.87 8.05 13.50
N THR A 123 -3.11 6.78 13.13
CA THR A 123 -4.45 6.18 13.10
C THR A 123 -4.63 5.11 14.19
N TRP A 124 -5.74 5.19 14.93
CA TRP A 124 -6.00 4.24 16.03
C TRP A 124 -6.35 2.83 15.53
N TYR A 125 -6.94 2.72 14.35
CA TYR A 125 -7.43 1.46 13.78
C TYR A 125 -6.35 0.68 13.02
N MET A 126 -5.28 1.33 12.52
CA MET A 126 -4.11 0.62 11.96
C MET A 126 -3.00 0.41 12.98
N ARG A 127 -3.21 0.84 14.22
CA ARG A 127 -2.22 0.70 15.29
C ARG A 127 -1.85 -0.77 15.49
N ASN A 128 -0.54 -1.04 15.59
CA ASN A 128 0.04 -2.36 15.83
C ASN A 128 -0.21 -3.42 14.73
N LEU A 129 -0.58 -3.03 13.51
CA LEU A 129 -0.70 -4.01 12.41
C LEU A 129 0.64 -4.38 11.77
N GLY A 130 1.54 -3.41 11.54
CA GLY A 130 2.80 -3.66 10.84
C GLY A 130 3.90 -4.31 11.70
N LYS A 131 4.02 -3.89 12.97
CA LYS A 131 5.14 -4.30 13.84
C LYS A 131 5.20 -5.81 14.13
N PRO A 132 4.09 -6.48 14.52
CA PRO A 132 4.13 -7.92 14.81
C PRO A 132 4.50 -8.76 13.59
N ILE A 133 4.07 -8.35 12.39
CA ILE A 133 4.40 -9.05 11.14
C ILE A 133 5.89 -8.89 10.82
N LEU A 134 6.45 -7.68 10.96
CA LEU A 134 7.89 -7.45 10.78
C LEU A 134 8.74 -8.25 11.77
N GLU A 135 8.31 -8.34 13.03
CA GLU A 135 8.98 -9.17 14.04
C GLU A 135 8.91 -10.66 13.68
N ASP A 136 7.76 -11.16 13.21
CA ASP A 136 7.64 -12.55 12.74
C ASP A 136 8.54 -12.81 11.52
N ILE A 137 8.57 -11.91 10.54
CA ILE A 137 9.47 -12.03 9.38
C ILE A 137 10.93 -12.05 9.86
N SER A 138 11.33 -11.09 10.71
CA SER A 138 12.71 -10.98 11.18
C SER A 138 13.16 -12.15 12.04
N ASN A 139 12.28 -12.73 12.86
CA ASN A 139 12.63 -13.82 13.77
C ASN A 139 12.72 -15.18 13.06
N ASN A 140 12.08 -15.32 11.90
CA ASN A 140 12.00 -16.57 11.15
C ASN A 140 12.75 -16.54 9.81
N MET A 141 13.39 -15.42 9.48
CA MET A 141 14.32 -15.34 8.36
C MET A 141 15.67 -15.83 8.89
N GLU A 142 16.12 -17.02 8.46
CA GLU A 142 17.46 -17.50 8.78
C GLU A 142 18.52 -16.46 8.34
N PRO A 143 19.62 -16.31 9.09
CA PRO A 143 20.69 -15.34 8.79
C PRO A 143 21.41 -15.61 7.46
#